data_AF-A0A353VUY1-F1
#
_entry.id   AF-A0A353VUY1-F1
#
_cell.length_a   1.000
_cell.length_b   1.000
_cell.length_c   1.000
_cell.angle_alpha   90.00
_cell.angle_beta   90.00
_cell.angle_gamma   90.00
#
_symmetry.space_group_name_H-M   'P 1'
#
loop_
_entity.id
_entity.type
_entity.pdbx_description
1 polymer ?
#
loop_
_entity_poly.entity_id
_entity_poly.type
_entity_poly.pdbx_seq_one_letter_code
_entity_poly.pdbx_strand_id
1 'polypeptide(L)'
;MDSNFSQLIEAGATIVTPTKRLSRHLSYQYAQEKIKKKTSWITPDFLPWEGWCKNIFDKLLFSTNEPRILLNSFQQQWLWEKIIRNSKYSNRLLRIDKTSKSSINCYKLCKEWGIPIFPEDIDLTEDANAFKEWVSMYEGEKNNNCWLDDACLPDYIISHFDNITFRSKKITFYGFDQLTKQQSKIKELLIDLNMYIDLPILKDRHQTIAFSSQNDLDSEIHAAACWAKEKIKENNNVTIGIIFSNINKIRGKLEYGFSSVLTPEKFTKPEVTFLKPYSISMGKPLSTYPLIHIAINLLS
;
A
#
# COMPACT_ATOMS: atom_id res chain seq x y z
N MET A 1 -17.11 3.15 -15.26
CA MET A 1 -17.29 2.94 -13.80
C MET A 1 -18.73 2.50 -13.56
N ASP A 2 -19.02 1.63 -12.58
CA ASP A 2 -20.40 1.18 -12.31
C ASP A 2 -21.26 2.35 -11.81
N SER A 3 -22.53 2.42 -12.24
CA SER A 3 -23.42 3.56 -11.97
C SER A 3 -23.56 3.88 -10.48
N ASN A 4 -23.65 2.85 -9.64
CA ASN A 4 -23.77 3.00 -8.18
C ASN A 4 -22.50 3.59 -7.56
N PHE A 5 -21.32 3.23 -8.09
CA PHE A 5 -20.04 3.75 -7.60
C PHE A 5 -19.90 5.24 -7.93
N SER A 6 -20.30 5.66 -9.13
CA SER A 6 -20.32 7.08 -9.51
C SER A 6 -21.30 7.91 -8.66
N GLN A 7 -22.47 7.36 -8.35
CA GLN A 7 -23.46 8.05 -7.48
C GLN A 7 -22.93 8.27 -6.06
N LEU A 8 -22.24 7.30 -5.48
CA LEU A 8 -21.63 7.46 -4.15
C LEU A 8 -20.57 8.54 -4.11
N ILE A 9 -19.77 8.64 -5.18
CA ILE A 9 -18.77 9.68 -5.33
C ILE A 9 -19.44 11.06 -5.42
N GLU A 10 -20.50 11.18 -6.22
CA GLU A 10 -21.24 12.44 -6.38
C GLU A 10 -21.97 12.85 -5.10
N ALA A 11 -22.39 11.89 -4.27
CA ALA A 11 -22.93 12.14 -2.92
C ALA A 11 -21.86 12.55 -1.89
N GLY A 12 -20.57 12.62 -2.28
CA GLY A 12 -19.48 13.04 -1.41
C GLY A 12 -18.97 11.96 -0.43
N ALA A 13 -19.21 10.68 -0.74
CA ALA A 13 -18.70 9.57 0.07
C ALA A 13 -17.16 9.49 0.00
N THR A 14 -16.54 9.10 1.11
CA THR A 14 -15.11 8.80 1.18
C THR A 14 -14.86 7.36 0.80
N ILE A 15 -14.02 7.12 -0.21
CA ILE A 15 -13.63 5.77 -0.62
C ILE A 15 -12.24 5.48 -0.08
N VAL A 16 -12.16 4.50 0.82
CA VAL A 16 -10.91 4.03 1.40
C VAL A 16 -10.39 2.86 0.58
N THR A 17 -9.10 2.88 0.28
CA THR A 17 -8.42 1.90 -0.57
C THR A 17 -7.20 1.31 0.17
N PRO A 18 -6.78 0.07 -0.11
CA PRO A 18 -5.63 -0.52 0.56
C PRO A 18 -4.31 0.15 0.19
N THR A 19 -4.22 0.77 -1.01
CA THR A 19 -2.96 1.34 -1.51
C THR A 19 -3.15 2.72 -2.14
N LYS A 20 -2.12 3.57 -2.00
CA LYS A 20 -2.02 4.89 -2.67
C LYS A 20 -2.18 4.78 -4.19
N ARG A 21 -1.71 3.66 -4.77
CA ARG A 21 -1.80 3.41 -6.20
C ARG A 21 -3.25 3.25 -6.64
N LEU A 22 -4.05 2.50 -5.90
CA LEU A 22 -5.47 2.32 -6.22
C LEU A 22 -6.23 3.64 -6.07
N SER A 23 -6.01 4.39 -4.99
CA SER A 23 -6.65 5.71 -4.79
C SER A 23 -6.36 6.63 -5.99
N ARG A 24 -5.08 6.74 -6.39
CA ARG A 24 -4.68 7.57 -7.54
C ARG A 24 -5.28 7.07 -8.86
N HIS A 25 -5.36 5.76 -9.05
CA HIS A 25 -5.96 5.18 -10.25
C HIS A 25 -7.45 5.51 -10.36
N LEU A 26 -8.20 5.39 -9.26
CA LEU A 26 -9.60 5.78 -9.19
C LEU A 26 -9.79 7.27 -9.47
N SER A 27 -8.94 8.14 -8.89
CA SER A 27 -8.99 9.59 -9.15
C SER A 27 -8.81 9.89 -10.63
N TYR A 28 -7.84 9.21 -11.26
CA TYR A 28 -7.57 9.36 -12.68
C TYR A 28 -8.73 8.88 -13.54
N GLN A 29 -9.29 7.69 -13.26
CA GLN A 29 -10.44 7.16 -14.01
C GLN A 29 -11.65 8.10 -13.94
N TYR A 30 -11.97 8.59 -12.73
CA TYR A 30 -13.08 9.52 -12.53
C TYR A 30 -12.86 10.83 -13.29
N ALA A 31 -11.66 11.40 -13.22
CA ALA A 31 -11.30 12.61 -13.97
C ALA A 31 -11.45 12.40 -15.48
N GLN A 32 -10.98 11.27 -16.03
CA GLN A 32 -11.11 10.95 -17.46
C GLN A 32 -12.57 10.86 -17.90
N GLU A 33 -13.45 10.26 -17.10
CA GLU A 33 -14.89 10.20 -17.41
C GLU A 33 -15.52 11.60 -17.43
N LYS A 34 -15.17 12.46 -16.47
CA LYS A 34 -15.72 13.83 -16.40
C LYS A 34 -15.17 14.74 -17.49
N ILE A 35 -13.89 14.60 -17.86
CA ILE A 35 -13.29 15.31 -19.01
C ILE A 35 -14.03 14.95 -20.30
N LYS A 36 -14.31 13.66 -20.53
CA LYS A 36 -15.08 13.21 -21.71
C LYS A 36 -16.50 13.82 -21.73
N LYS A 37 -17.12 13.97 -20.57
CA LYS A 37 -18.44 14.61 -20.41
C LYS A 37 -18.40 16.14 -20.41
N LYS A 38 -17.22 16.77 -20.43
CA LYS A 38 -17.00 18.23 -20.36
C LYS A 38 -17.72 18.92 -19.19
N THR A 39 -17.87 18.22 -18.08
CA THR A 39 -18.49 18.76 -16.86
C THR A 39 -17.42 19.18 -15.86
N SER A 40 -17.66 20.23 -15.07
CA SER A 40 -16.88 20.46 -13.84
C SER A 40 -17.25 19.42 -12.77
N TRP A 41 -16.31 19.11 -11.87
CA TRP A 41 -16.54 18.18 -10.77
C TRP A 41 -15.82 18.62 -9.51
N ILE A 42 -16.37 18.21 -8.36
CA ILE A 42 -15.68 18.30 -7.07
C ILE A 42 -14.69 17.15 -6.98
N THR A 43 -13.48 17.41 -6.47
CA THR A 43 -12.46 16.38 -6.28
C THR A 43 -13.00 15.26 -5.39
N PRO A 44 -13.05 14.01 -5.88
CA PRO A 44 -13.56 12.89 -5.09
C PRO A 44 -12.61 12.54 -3.94
N ASP A 45 -13.16 12.09 -2.82
CA ASP A 45 -12.40 11.79 -1.61
C ASP A 45 -11.91 10.33 -1.63
N PHE A 46 -10.84 10.07 -2.39
CA PHE A 46 -10.19 8.77 -2.47
C PHE A 46 -8.94 8.74 -1.61
N LEU A 47 -9.00 7.97 -0.52
CA LEU A 47 -7.93 7.92 0.46
C LEU A 47 -7.36 6.50 0.59
N PRO A 48 -6.02 6.36 0.67
CA PRO A 48 -5.42 5.11 1.12
C PRO A 48 -5.74 4.91 2.62
N TRP A 49 -5.80 3.66 3.08
CA TRP A 49 -6.07 3.30 4.49
C TRP A 49 -5.27 4.14 5.49
N GLU A 50 -3.95 4.18 5.33
CA GLU A 50 -3.06 4.93 6.22
C GLU A 50 -3.35 6.45 6.19
N GLY A 51 -3.66 6.99 5.00
CA GLY A 51 -4.00 8.40 4.85
C GLY A 51 -5.36 8.75 5.45
N TRP A 52 -6.32 7.83 5.35
CA TRP A 52 -7.64 7.97 5.97
C TRP A 52 -7.54 7.94 7.50
N CYS A 53 -6.81 6.98 8.07
CA CYS A 53 -6.56 6.91 9.50
C CYS A 53 -5.89 8.20 10.01
N LYS A 54 -4.86 8.68 9.32
CA LYS A 54 -4.18 9.93 9.68
C LYS A 54 -5.12 11.14 9.61
N ASN A 55 -5.95 11.24 8.58
CA ASN A 55 -6.93 12.33 8.47
C ASN A 55 -7.94 12.32 9.63
N ILE A 56 -8.37 11.13 10.07
CA ILE A 56 -9.22 11.01 11.26
C ILE A 56 -8.47 11.45 12.52
N PHE A 57 -7.23 10.99 12.69
CA PHE A 57 -6.38 11.38 13.81
C PHE A 57 -6.18 12.90 13.88
N ASP A 58 -5.87 13.53 12.76
CA ASP A 58 -5.64 14.98 12.69
C ASP A 58 -6.89 15.75 13.14
N LYS A 59 -8.09 15.22 12.87
CA LYS A 59 -9.35 15.81 13.36
C LYS A 59 -9.59 15.50 14.84
N LEU A 60 -9.20 14.33 15.30
CA LEU A 60 -9.28 13.96 16.71
C LEU A 60 -8.41 14.87 17.58
N LEU A 61 -7.23 15.28 17.10
CA LEU A 61 -6.33 16.21 17.82
C LEU A 61 -7.00 17.52 18.25
N PHE A 62 -8.00 17.99 17.51
CA PHE A 62 -8.74 19.22 17.85
C PHE A 62 -9.93 18.97 18.77
N SER A 63 -10.31 17.71 19.00
CA SER A 63 -11.50 17.31 19.76
C SER A 63 -11.18 16.64 21.09
N THR A 64 -9.96 16.12 21.27
CA THR A 64 -9.56 15.40 22.48
C THR A 64 -8.76 16.29 23.42
N ASN A 65 -8.98 16.14 24.73
CA ASN A 65 -8.23 16.87 25.76
C ASN A 65 -6.82 16.31 25.99
N GLU A 66 -6.55 15.09 25.52
CA GLU A 66 -5.24 14.43 25.64
C GLU A 66 -4.64 14.19 24.24
N PRO A 67 -3.92 15.18 23.68
CA PRO A 67 -3.30 15.04 22.38
C PRO A 67 -2.12 14.07 22.45
N ARG A 68 -2.17 13.00 21.66
CA ARG A 68 -1.02 12.11 21.44
C ARG A 68 -0.16 12.63 20.30
N ILE A 69 1.12 12.28 20.32
CA ILE A 69 2.05 12.58 19.21
C ILE A 69 2.19 11.34 18.33
N LEU A 70 1.80 11.44 17.06
CA LEU A 70 1.98 10.37 16.08
C LEU A 70 3.43 10.34 15.59
N LEU A 71 4.15 9.26 15.88
CA LEU A 71 5.52 9.03 15.43
C LEU A 71 5.54 8.69 13.95
N ASN A 72 6.40 9.38 13.19
CA ASN A 72 6.66 9.00 11.80
C ASN A 72 7.55 7.74 11.72
N SER A 73 7.65 7.14 10.54
CA SER A 73 8.39 5.89 10.35
C SER A 73 9.88 5.98 10.71
N PHE A 74 10.52 7.15 10.55
CA PHE A 74 11.92 7.34 10.94
C PHE A 74 12.08 7.41 12.46
N GLN A 75 11.19 8.14 13.14
CA GLN A 75 11.17 8.21 14.61
C GLN A 75 10.88 6.84 15.23
N GLN A 76 9.92 6.10 14.67
CA GLN A 76 9.64 4.72 15.07
C GLN A 76 10.90 3.86 14.92
N GLN A 77 11.54 3.87 13.75
CA GLN A 77 12.75 3.09 13.51
C GLN A 77 13.89 3.46 14.46
N TRP A 78 14.13 4.75 14.68
CA TRP A 78 15.14 5.21 15.63
C TRP A 78 14.89 4.70 17.05
N LEU A 79 13.64 4.75 17.52
CA LEU A 79 13.27 4.27 18.86
C LEU A 79 13.50 2.75 18.99
N TRP A 80 13.10 1.98 17.98
CA TRP A 80 13.38 0.54 17.92
C TRP A 80 14.88 0.25 17.91
N GLU A 81 15.67 0.97 17.13
CA GLU A 81 17.13 0.80 17.11
C GLU A 81 17.77 1.14 18.46
N LYS A 82 17.31 2.19 19.14
CA LYS A 82 17.76 2.56 20.49
C LYS A 82 17.49 1.44 21.48
N ILE A 83 16.27 0.89 21.48
CA ILE A 83 15.88 -0.23 22.34
C ILE A 83 16.75 -1.46 22.07
N ILE A 84 16.91 -1.83 20.80
CA ILE A 84 17.71 -3.00 20.41
C ILE A 84 19.18 -2.83 20.79
N ARG A 85 19.79 -1.64 20.57
CA ARG A 85 21.19 -1.34 20.95
C ARG A 85 21.43 -1.47 22.45
N ASN A 86 20.46 -1.04 23.25
CA ASN A 86 20.56 -1.06 24.71
C ASN A 86 20.17 -2.43 25.31
N SER A 87 19.71 -3.37 24.49
CA SER A 87 19.36 -4.71 24.94
C SER A 87 20.60 -5.61 25.08
N LYS A 88 20.49 -6.66 25.91
CA LYS A 88 21.54 -7.69 26.07
C LYS A 88 21.89 -8.44 24.77
N TYR A 89 21.03 -8.37 23.76
CA TYR A 89 21.19 -9.04 22.47
C TYR A 89 22.00 -8.23 21.45
N SER A 90 22.30 -6.95 21.73
CA SER A 90 22.93 -6.04 20.77
C SER A 90 24.25 -6.57 20.18
N ASN A 91 25.12 -7.14 21.03
CA ASN A 91 26.42 -7.68 20.64
C ASN A 91 26.34 -8.91 19.73
N ARG A 92 25.16 -9.57 19.64
CA ARG A 92 24.93 -10.74 18.79
C ARG A 92 24.35 -10.37 17.43
N LEU A 93 23.93 -9.12 17.23
CA LEU A 93 23.25 -8.68 16.01
C LEU A 93 24.23 -8.11 14.99
N LEU A 94 24.24 -8.69 13.78
CA LEU A 94 25.06 -8.20 12.66
C LEU A 94 24.58 -6.84 12.14
N ARG A 95 23.26 -6.62 12.09
CA ARG A 95 22.63 -5.45 11.45
C ARG A 95 21.39 -4.98 12.18
N ILE A 96 21.59 -4.11 13.16
CA ILE A 96 20.53 -3.51 13.98
C ILE A 96 19.50 -2.78 13.11
N ASP A 97 19.93 -2.14 12.02
CA ASP A 97 19.06 -1.41 11.09
C ASP A 97 18.06 -2.31 10.35
N LYS A 98 18.45 -3.56 10.06
CA LYS A 98 17.55 -4.55 9.46
C LYS A 98 16.66 -5.19 10.52
N THR A 99 17.23 -5.52 11.67
CA THR A 99 16.47 -6.12 12.79
C THR A 99 15.38 -5.18 13.29
N SER A 100 15.64 -3.88 13.39
CA SER A 100 14.63 -2.89 13.77
C SER A 100 13.45 -2.85 12.79
N LYS A 101 13.73 -2.81 11.48
CA LYS A 101 12.69 -2.85 10.44
C LYS A 101 11.86 -4.14 10.47
N SER A 102 12.51 -5.29 10.65
CA SER A 102 11.80 -6.56 10.79
C SER A 102 10.93 -6.60 12.04
N SER A 103 11.43 -6.05 13.16
CA SER A 103 10.69 -5.98 14.43
C SER A 103 9.47 -5.05 14.34
N ILE A 104 9.61 -3.88 13.71
CA ILE A 104 8.49 -2.97 13.42
C ILE A 104 7.41 -3.66 12.60
N ASN A 105 7.80 -4.37 11.54
CA ASN A 105 6.85 -5.09 10.69
C ASN A 105 6.14 -6.21 11.46
N CYS A 106 6.87 -6.98 12.27
CA CYS A 106 6.30 -8.02 13.12
C CYS A 106 5.30 -7.43 14.13
N TYR A 107 5.69 -6.34 14.80
CA TYR A 107 4.81 -5.62 15.73
C TYR A 107 3.54 -5.11 15.05
N LYS A 108 3.66 -4.50 13.86
CA LYS A 108 2.53 -4.03 13.05
C LYS A 108 1.58 -5.20 12.71
N LEU A 109 2.11 -6.33 12.26
CA LEU A 109 1.31 -7.53 11.97
C LEU A 109 0.59 -8.05 13.20
N CYS A 110 1.25 -8.09 14.37
CA CYS A 110 0.62 -8.48 15.62
C CYS A 110 -0.56 -7.57 15.96
N LYS A 111 -0.41 -6.24 15.81
CA LYS A 111 -1.50 -5.29 16.05
C LYS A 111 -2.63 -5.43 15.04
N GLU A 112 -2.31 -5.43 13.74
CA GLU A 112 -3.30 -5.56 12.66
C GLU A 112 -4.20 -6.78 12.80
N TRP A 113 -3.62 -7.91 13.22
CA TRP A 113 -4.32 -9.18 13.38
C TRP A 113 -4.74 -9.49 14.82
N GLY A 114 -4.56 -8.54 15.74
CA GLY A 114 -4.88 -8.72 17.16
C GLY A 114 -4.25 -9.97 17.76
N ILE A 115 -2.99 -10.23 17.42
CA ILE A 115 -2.21 -11.36 17.93
C ILE A 115 -1.54 -10.90 19.22
N PRO A 116 -1.83 -11.55 20.37
CA PRO A 116 -1.13 -11.23 21.61
C PRO A 116 0.35 -11.59 21.46
N ILE A 117 1.21 -10.76 22.03
CA ILE A 117 2.66 -10.95 21.95
C ILE A 117 3.03 -12.01 22.97
N PHE A 118 3.13 -13.25 22.48
CA PHE A 118 3.57 -14.48 23.16
C PHE A 118 3.08 -14.66 24.62
N PRO A 119 2.12 -15.58 24.86
CA PRO A 119 1.72 -16.01 26.20
C PRO A 119 2.91 -16.35 27.12
N GLU A 120 2.72 -16.24 28.43
CA GLU A 120 3.78 -16.53 29.41
C GLU A 120 4.16 -18.02 29.45
N ASP A 121 3.25 -18.91 29.06
CA ASP A 121 3.39 -20.36 29.22
C ASP A 121 3.96 -21.11 27.99
N ILE A 122 4.69 -20.42 27.11
CA ILE A 122 5.26 -21.04 25.91
C ILE A 122 6.78 -20.94 25.94
N ASP A 123 7.46 -22.05 25.65
CA ASP A 123 8.90 -22.08 25.42
C ASP A 123 9.24 -21.28 24.16
N LEU A 124 9.79 -20.09 24.35
CA LEU A 124 10.18 -19.19 23.28
C LEU A 124 11.64 -19.43 22.87
N THR A 125 11.90 -19.34 21.56
CA THR A 125 13.27 -19.24 21.05
C THR A 125 13.95 -17.96 21.56
N GLU A 126 15.28 -17.91 21.49
CA GLU A 126 16.03 -16.72 21.90
C GLU A 126 15.54 -15.45 21.16
N ASP A 127 15.31 -15.54 19.85
CA ASP A 127 14.81 -14.45 19.03
C ASP A 127 13.40 -13.99 19.45
N ALA A 128 12.51 -14.93 19.79
CA ALA A 128 11.16 -14.62 20.23
C ALA A 128 11.15 -13.96 21.62
N ASN A 129 12.03 -14.40 22.54
CA ASN A 129 12.24 -13.74 23.81
C ASN A 129 12.79 -12.32 23.64
N ALA A 130 13.79 -12.14 22.78
CA ALA A 130 14.34 -10.83 22.46
C ALA A 130 13.26 -9.88 21.91
N PHE A 131 12.44 -10.36 20.97
CA PHE A 131 11.33 -9.58 20.43
C PHE A 131 10.29 -9.21 21.51
N LYS A 132 9.92 -10.16 22.39
CA LYS A 132 9.00 -9.90 23.51
C LYS A 132 9.53 -8.80 24.43
N GLU A 133 10.81 -8.86 24.81
CA GLU A 133 11.47 -7.83 25.63
C GLU A 133 11.47 -6.47 24.92
N TRP A 134 11.85 -6.42 23.64
CA TRP A 134 11.88 -5.17 22.88
C TRP A 134 10.51 -4.54 22.73
N VAL A 135 9.46 -5.32 22.49
CA VAL A 135 8.10 -4.78 22.39
C VAL A 135 7.65 -4.21 23.73
N SER A 136 7.90 -4.91 24.83
CA SER A 136 7.54 -4.42 26.17
C SER A 136 8.19 -3.05 26.46
N MET A 137 9.49 -2.90 26.13
CA MET A 137 10.20 -1.63 26.24
C MET A 137 9.62 -0.56 25.30
N TYR A 138 9.27 -0.93 24.07
CA TYR A 138 8.71 0.00 23.07
C TYR A 138 7.33 0.52 23.49
N GLU A 139 6.45 -0.34 24.01
CA GLU A 139 5.15 0.06 24.52
C GLU A 139 5.28 0.92 25.78
N GLY A 140 6.24 0.61 26.67
CA GLY A 140 6.55 1.43 27.84
C GLY A 140 6.99 2.85 27.46
N GLU A 141 7.95 2.99 26.55
CA GLU A 141 8.42 4.30 26.05
C GLU A 141 7.28 5.09 25.39
N LYS A 142 6.44 4.44 24.58
CA LYS A 142 5.27 5.08 23.96
C LYS A 142 4.29 5.62 24.99
N ASN A 143 3.96 4.81 25.99
CA ASN A 143 2.98 5.20 27.01
C ASN A 143 3.50 6.35 27.88
N ASN A 144 4.75 6.30 28.30
CA ASN A 144 5.36 7.34 29.14
C ASN A 144 5.43 8.71 28.44
N ASN A 145 5.62 8.73 27.12
CA ASN A 145 5.73 9.96 26.35
C ASN A 145 4.43 10.36 25.61
N CYS A 146 3.31 9.66 25.86
CA CYS A 146 2.04 9.86 25.15
C CYS A 146 2.17 9.78 23.62
N TRP A 147 3.04 8.89 23.14
CA TRP A 147 3.26 8.66 21.72
C TRP A 147 2.28 7.63 21.16
N LEU A 148 2.02 7.75 19.87
CA LEU A 148 1.23 6.83 19.05
C LEU A 148 2.04 6.45 17.82
N ASP A 149 1.87 5.22 17.34
CA ASP A 149 2.47 4.77 16.08
C ASP A 149 1.38 4.37 15.08
N ASP A 150 1.81 4.13 13.84
CA ASP A 150 0.89 3.78 12.75
C ASP A 150 0.17 2.44 12.99
N ALA A 151 0.74 1.54 13.80
CA ALA A 151 0.17 0.22 14.09
C ALA A 151 -0.96 0.26 15.13
N CYS A 152 -0.88 1.16 16.10
CA CYS A 152 -1.89 1.37 17.14
C CYS A 152 -2.90 2.45 16.77
N LEU A 153 -2.64 3.21 15.71
CA LEU A 153 -3.50 4.29 15.26
C LEU A 153 -4.96 3.83 14.98
N PRO A 154 -5.22 2.69 14.30
CA PRO A 154 -6.58 2.18 14.14
C PRO A 154 -7.32 1.95 15.48
N ASP A 155 -6.66 1.34 16.46
CA ASP A 155 -7.26 1.08 17.77
C ASP A 155 -7.53 2.37 18.55
N TYR A 156 -6.65 3.36 18.42
CA TYR A 156 -6.85 4.70 18.99
C TYR A 156 -8.07 5.39 18.39
N ILE A 157 -8.23 5.30 17.06
CA ILE A 157 -9.38 5.85 16.34
C ILE A 157 -10.68 5.20 16.84
N ILE A 158 -10.73 3.86 16.95
CA ILE A 158 -11.91 3.14 17.46
C ILE A 158 -12.30 3.69 18.84
N SER A 159 -11.33 3.86 19.74
CA SER A 159 -11.58 4.26 21.12
C SER A 159 -12.05 5.72 21.29
N HIS A 160 -11.78 6.58 20.30
CA HIS A 160 -12.08 8.02 20.37
C HIS A 160 -13.06 8.48 19.30
N PHE A 161 -13.65 7.56 18.54
CA PHE A 161 -14.50 7.90 17.40
C PHE A 161 -15.73 8.72 17.82
N ASP A 162 -16.23 8.53 19.04
CA ASP A 162 -17.38 9.29 19.56
C ASP A 162 -17.12 10.79 19.71
N ASN A 163 -15.85 11.19 19.87
CA ASN A 163 -15.44 12.59 19.95
C ASN A 163 -15.45 13.29 18.58
N ILE A 164 -15.64 12.53 17.50
CA ILE A 164 -15.66 13.06 16.15
C ILE A 164 -17.00 13.75 15.86
N THR A 165 -16.93 15.03 15.52
CA THR A 165 -18.10 15.85 15.19
C THR A 165 -18.56 15.73 13.74
N PHE A 166 -17.73 15.27 12.80
CA PHE A 166 -18.11 15.13 11.38
C PHE A 166 -18.76 13.76 11.09
N ARG A 167 -20.01 13.56 11.49
CA ARG A 167 -20.74 12.29 11.25
C ARG A 167 -21.41 12.16 9.87
N SER A 168 -21.31 13.18 9.01
CA SER A 168 -22.15 13.29 7.81
C SER A 168 -21.61 12.61 6.54
N LYS A 169 -20.34 12.18 6.52
CA LYS A 169 -19.76 11.56 5.33
C LYS A 169 -19.89 10.05 5.37
N LYS A 170 -20.53 9.49 4.35
CA LYS A 170 -20.57 8.04 4.12
C LYS A 170 -19.20 7.54 3.70
N ILE A 171 -18.85 6.32 4.12
CA ILE A 171 -17.53 5.71 3.92
C ILE A 171 -17.71 4.33 3.32
N THR A 172 -16.85 3.95 2.37
CA THR A 172 -16.80 2.58 1.84
C THR A 172 -15.35 2.11 1.68
N PHE A 173 -15.12 0.84 1.92
CA PHE A 173 -13.83 0.19 1.63
C PHE A 173 -13.88 -0.44 0.24
N TYR A 174 -12.85 -0.19 -0.57
CA TYR A 174 -12.80 -0.65 -1.96
C TYR A 174 -11.44 -1.27 -2.30
N GLY A 175 -11.50 -2.47 -2.88
CA GLY A 175 -10.32 -3.18 -3.38
C GLY A 175 -9.49 -3.90 -2.31
N PHE A 176 -10.05 -4.14 -1.12
CA PHE A 176 -9.43 -4.99 -0.11
C PHE A 176 -9.77 -6.46 -0.40
N ASP A 177 -8.75 -7.30 -0.54
CA ASP A 177 -8.93 -8.76 -0.71
C ASP A 177 -9.41 -9.41 0.59
N GLN A 178 -8.76 -9.03 1.71
CA GLN A 178 -9.13 -9.44 3.06
C GLN A 178 -8.89 -8.27 4.01
N LEU A 179 -9.84 -8.04 4.91
CA LEU A 179 -9.68 -7.05 5.98
C LEU A 179 -8.92 -7.67 7.16
N THR A 180 -7.97 -6.92 7.71
CA THR A 180 -7.32 -7.26 8.98
C THR A 180 -8.32 -7.16 10.13
N LYS A 181 -8.02 -7.72 11.31
CA LYS A 181 -8.93 -7.63 12.46
C LYS A 181 -9.19 -6.18 12.88
N GLN A 182 -8.17 -5.34 12.88
CA GLN A 182 -8.33 -3.90 13.16
C GLN A 182 -9.23 -3.21 12.12
N GLN A 183 -9.05 -3.52 10.83
CA GLN A 183 -9.88 -2.96 9.77
C GLN A 183 -11.33 -3.42 9.89
N SER A 184 -11.57 -4.69 10.22
CA SER A 184 -12.92 -5.22 10.44
C SER A 184 -13.60 -4.55 11.63
N LYS A 185 -12.90 -4.34 12.76
CA LYS A 185 -13.44 -3.60 13.91
C LYS A 185 -13.85 -2.17 13.56
N ILE A 186 -13.02 -1.48 12.77
CA ILE A 186 -13.38 -0.14 12.27
C ILE A 186 -14.60 -0.21 11.34
N LYS A 187 -14.66 -1.21 10.45
CA LYS A 187 -15.81 -1.40 9.57
C LYS A 187 -17.09 -1.60 10.41
N GLU A 188 -17.06 -2.46 11.42
CA GLU A 188 -18.17 -2.71 12.35
C GLU A 188 -18.62 -1.41 13.04
N LEU A 189 -17.68 -0.65 13.61
CA LEU A 189 -17.96 0.66 14.21
C LEU A 189 -18.63 1.62 13.21
N LEU A 190 -18.17 1.66 11.97
CA LEU A 190 -18.77 2.51 10.93
C LEU A 190 -20.17 2.05 10.52
N ILE A 191 -20.45 0.74 10.58
CA ILE A 191 -21.79 0.18 10.35
C ILE A 191 -22.73 0.60 11.48
N ASP A 192 -22.30 0.44 12.73
CA ASP A 192 -23.08 0.79 13.92
C ASP A 192 -23.45 2.29 13.95
N LEU A 193 -22.55 3.14 13.47
CA LEU A 193 -22.76 4.58 13.32
C LEU A 193 -23.54 4.96 12.04
N ASN A 194 -23.99 3.98 11.26
CA ASN A 194 -24.67 4.16 9.98
C ASN A 194 -23.88 5.03 8.99
N MET A 195 -22.55 4.93 9.02
CA MET A 195 -21.63 5.66 8.13
C MET A 195 -21.10 4.78 7.00
N TYR A 196 -21.08 3.45 7.19
CA TYR A 196 -20.58 2.52 6.19
C TYR A 196 -21.59 2.24 5.08
N ILE A 197 -21.12 2.14 3.83
CA ILE A 197 -21.90 1.69 2.67
C ILE A 197 -21.22 0.47 2.06
N ASP A 198 -21.94 -0.63 1.92
CA ASP A 198 -21.46 -1.77 1.14
C ASP A 198 -21.58 -1.49 -0.36
N LEU A 199 -20.49 -1.73 -1.07
CA LEU A 199 -20.49 -1.71 -2.53
C LEU A 199 -21.06 -3.03 -3.06
N PRO A 200 -21.83 -3.00 -4.15
CA PRO A 200 -22.29 -4.22 -4.79
C PRO A 200 -21.09 -5.05 -5.23
N ILE A 201 -21.14 -6.34 -4.95
CA ILE A 201 -20.13 -7.30 -5.43
C ILE A 201 -20.12 -7.23 -6.95
N LEU A 202 -18.95 -6.95 -7.53
CA LEU A 202 -18.76 -7.00 -8.96
C LEU A 202 -19.08 -8.43 -9.42
N LYS A 203 -20.11 -8.58 -10.26
CA LYS A 203 -20.41 -9.88 -10.89
C LYS A 203 -19.18 -10.34 -11.69
N ASP A 204 -18.87 -11.63 -11.64
CA ASP A 204 -17.82 -12.21 -12.48
C ASP A 204 -18.05 -11.85 -13.95
N ARG A 205 -17.10 -11.11 -14.54
CA ARG A 205 -17.19 -10.62 -15.93
C ARG A 205 -16.40 -11.47 -16.93
N HIS A 206 -15.75 -12.57 -16.52
CA HIS A 206 -14.87 -13.33 -17.41
C HIS A 206 -15.38 -14.74 -17.70
N GLN A 207 -15.51 -15.03 -19.01
CA GLN A 207 -16.13 -16.21 -19.60
C GLN A 207 -15.12 -17.16 -20.27
N THR A 208 -13.82 -16.90 -20.23
CA THR A 208 -12.82 -17.73 -20.93
C THR A 208 -11.47 -17.74 -20.21
N ILE A 209 -10.93 -18.95 -20.04
CA ILE A 209 -9.59 -19.22 -19.49
C ILE A 209 -8.78 -19.91 -20.59
N ALA A 210 -7.55 -19.48 -20.81
CA ALA A 210 -6.62 -20.09 -21.76
C ALA A 210 -5.26 -20.31 -21.08
N PHE A 211 -4.58 -21.37 -21.47
CA PHE A 211 -3.27 -21.77 -20.93
C PHE A 211 -2.22 -21.81 -22.04
N SER A 212 -1.00 -21.42 -21.70
CA SER A 212 0.19 -21.54 -22.56
C SER A 212 1.36 -21.98 -21.69
N SER A 213 2.05 -23.04 -22.08
CA SER A 213 3.28 -23.51 -21.42
C SER A 213 4.49 -23.12 -22.25
N GLN A 214 5.55 -22.68 -21.57
CA GLN A 214 6.83 -22.33 -22.18
C GLN A 214 7.97 -23.04 -21.43
N ASN A 215 9.11 -23.20 -22.08
CA ASN A 215 10.23 -23.98 -21.53
C ASN A 215 11.07 -23.19 -20.53
N ASP A 216 11.06 -21.86 -20.64
CA ASP A 216 11.82 -20.96 -19.78
C ASP A 216 11.13 -19.60 -19.63
N LEU A 217 11.64 -18.81 -18.68
CA LEU A 217 11.12 -17.49 -18.36
C LEU A 217 11.22 -16.49 -19.53
N ASP A 218 12.27 -16.58 -20.36
CA ASP A 218 12.46 -15.64 -21.47
C ASP A 218 11.41 -15.91 -22.57
N SER A 219 11.11 -17.18 -22.84
CA SER A 219 9.99 -17.63 -23.68
C SER A 219 8.63 -17.23 -23.11
N GLU A 220 8.41 -17.34 -21.79
CA GLU A 220 7.18 -16.85 -21.14
C GLU A 220 6.98 -15.34 -21.36
N ILE A 221 8.03 -14.55 -21.13
CA ILE A 221 7.99 -13.09 -21.32
C ILE A 221 7.69 -12.75 -22.78
N HIS A 222 8.34 -13.44 -23.72
CA HIS A 222 8.12 -13.23 -25.14
C HIS A 222 6.70 -13.60 -25.57
N ALA A 223 6.19 -14.75 -25.15
CA ALA A 223 4.83 -15.20 -25.43
C ALA A 223 3.79 -14.21 -24.89
N ALA A 224 3.98 -13.73 -23.65
CA ALA A 224 3.10 -12.71 -23.05
C ALA A 224 3.12 -11.39 -23.85
N ALA A 225 4.28 -10.98 -24.35
CA ALA A 225 4.41 -9.78 -25.18
C ALA A 225 3.73 -9.94 -26.56
N CYS A 226 3.85 -11.12 -27.19
CA CYS A 226 3.17 -11.44 -28.44
C CYS A 226 1.66 -11.45 -28.27
N TRP A 227 1.16 -12.11 -27.22
CA TRP A 227 -0.25 -12.11 -26.86
C TRP A 227 -0.79 -10.70 -26.64
N ALA A 228 -0.05 -9.86 -25.91
CA ALA A 228 -0.44 -8.47 -25.70
C ALA A 228 -0.54 -7.69 -27.02
N LYS A 229 0.41 -7.90 -27.94
CA LYS A 229 0.41 -7.27 -29.27
C LYS A 229 -0.81 -7.69 -30.10
N GLU A 230 -1.17 -8.97 -30.07
CA GLU A 230 -2.36 -9.47 -30.78
C GLU A 230 -3.63 -8.84 -30.23
N LYS A 231 -3.80 -8.79 -28.90
CA LYS A 231 -4.98 -8.19 -28.27
C LYS A 231 -5.10 -6.69 -28.55
N ILE A 232 -3.99 -5.97 -28.59
CA ILE A 232 -3.97 -4.54 -28.97
C ILE A 232 -4.36 -4.36 -30.45
N LYS A 233 -3.93 -5.26 -31.34
CA LYS A 233 -4.31 -5.21 -32.77
C LYS A 233 -5.80 -5.50 -32.99
N GLU A 234 -6.37 -6.44 -32.24
CA GLU A 234 -7.81 -6.76 -32.31
C GLU A 234 -8.67 -5.59 -31.84
N ASN A 235 -8.26 -4.89 -30.78
CA ASN A 235 -8.98 -3.73 -30.28
C ASN A 235 -8.03 -2.72 -29.61
N ASN A 236 -7.94 -1.54 -30.21
CA ASN A 236 -7.01 -0.49 -29.80
C ASN A 236 -7.36 0.16 -28.44
N ASN A 237 -8.53 -0.15 -27.87
CA ASN A 237 -8.97 0.39 -26.58
C ASN A 237 -8.97 -0.67 -25.45
N VAL A 238 -8.25 -1.79 -25.64
CA VAL A 238 -8.13 -2.85 -24.62
C VAL A 238 -7.15 -2.42 -23.53
N THR A 239 -7.54 -2.65 -22.27
CA THR A 239 -6.65 -2.53 -21.12
C THR A 239 -6.10 -3.91 -20.78
N ILE A 240 -4.78 -4.08 -20.85
CA ILE A 240 -4.10 -5.35 -20.60
C ILE A 240 -3.29 -5.23 -19.30
N GLY A 241 -3.50 -6.18 -18.37
CA GLY A 241 -2.69 -6.35 -17.18
C GLY A 241 -1.90 -7.65 -17.27
N ILE A 242 -0.58 -7.59 -17.09
CA ILE A 242 0.30 -8.76 -17.05
C ILE A 242 1.05 -8.76 -15.72
N ILE A 243 0.99 -9.87 -15.01
CA ILE A 243 1.52 -10.02 -13.65
C ILE A 243 2.64 -11.05 -13.68
N PHE A 244 3.79 -10.66 -13.14
CA PHE A 244 4.92 -11.56 -12.92
C PHE A 244 5.33 -11.52 -11.45
N SER A 245 5.84 -12.63 -10.94
CA SER A 245 6.48 -12.66 -9.62
C SER A 245 7.87 -12.01 -9.69
N ASN A 246 8.32 -11.41 -8.57
CA ASN A 246 9.70 -10.89 -8.43
C ASN A 246 10.18 -9.92 -9.54
N ILE A 247 9.32 -9.00 -10.00
CA ILE A 247 9.58 -8.03 -11.09
C ILE A 247 10.95 -7.34 -10.95
N ASN A 248 11.41 -7.01 -9.74
CA ASN A 248 12.69 -6.34 -9.51
C ASN A 248 13.89 -7.14 -10.02
N LYS A 249 13.88 -8.48 -9.91
CA LYS A 249 14.97 -9.35 -10.37
C LYS A 249 14.96 -9.53 -11.89
N ILE A 250 13.78 -9.56 -12.49
CA ILE A 250 13.58 -9.89 -13.91
C ILE A 250 13.29 -8.65 -14.78
N ARG A 251 13.40 -7.45 -14.21
CA ARG A 251 13.01 -6.21 -14.88
C ARG A 251 13.73 -5.99 -16.21
N GLY A 252 15.03 -6.22 -16.26
CA GLY A 252 15.82 -6.05 -17.49
C GLY A 252 15.30 -6.95 -18.61
N LYS A 253 15.00 -8.21 -18.28
CA LYS A 253 14.40 -9.19 -19.20
C LYS A 253 13.01 -8.76 -19.68
N LEU A 254 12.16 -8.27 -18.77
CA LEU A 254 10.84 -7.72 -19.11
C LEU A 254 10.94 -6.50 -20.03
N GLU A 255 11.82 -5.54 -19.71
CA GLU A 255 12.04 -4.34 -20.53
C GLU A 255 12.49 -4.74 -21.95
N TYR A 256 13.44 -5.66 -22.05
CA TYR A 256 13.91 -6.18 -23.33
C TYR A 256 12.82 -6.92 -24.11
N GLY A 257 12.21 -7.96 -23.51
CA GLY A 257 11.24 -8.83 -24.17
C GLY A 257 9.97 -8.12 -24.63
N PHE A 258 9.45 -7.16 -23.84
CA PHE A 258 8.32 -6.35 -24.28
C PHE A 258 8.73 -5.33 -25.35
N SER A 259 9.92 -4.74 -25.24
CA SER A 259 10.39 -3.77 -26.25
C SER A 259 10.68 -4.43 -27.61
N SER A 260 11.18 -5.66 -27.64
CA SER A 260 11.47 -6.37 -28.88
C SER A 260 10.22 -6.69 -29.69
N VAL A 261 9.09 -6.91 -29.01
CA VAL A 261 7.82 -7.25 -29.66
C VAL A 261 6.95 -6.02 -29.95
N LEU A 262 6.80 -5.12 -28.98
CA LEU A 262 5.89 -3.98 -29.05
C LEU A 262 6.51 -2.72 -29.68
N THR A 263 7.83 -2.56 -29.57
CA THR A 263 8.57 -1.40 -30.10
C THR A 263 9.86 -1.82 -30.82
N PRO A 264 9.78 -2.72 -31.83
CA PRO A 264 10.97 -3.23 -32.52
C PRO A 264 11.77 -2.11 -33.21
N GLU A 265 11.10 -1.03 -33.63
CA GLU A 265 11.71 0.12 -34.30
C GLU A 265 12.78 0.82 -33.45
N LYS A 266 12.73 0.66 -32.13
CA LYS A 266 13.75 1.20 -31.22
C LYS A 266 15.15 0.62 -31.51
N PHE A 267 15.22 -0.61 -32.02
CA PHE A 267 16.49 -1.27 -32.36
C PHE A 267 16.99 -0.91 -33.76
N THR A 268 16.11 -0.46 -34.66
CA THR A 268 16.46 -0.10 -36.04
C THR A 268 16.66 1.40 -36.24
N LYS A 269 16.05 2.24 -35.38
CA LYS A 269 16.14 3.71 -35.42
C LYS A 269 16.49 4.26 -34.02
N PRO A 270 17.76 4.15 -33.58
CA PRO A 270 18.17 4.58 -32.24
C PRO A 270 18.04 6.09 -32.02
N GLU A 271 18.00 6.88 -33.10
CA GLU A 271 17.91 8.35 -33.06
C GLU A 271 16.50 8.86 -32.74
N VAL A 272 15.48 8.01 -32.88
CA VAL A 272 14.07 8.37 -32.66
C VAL A 272 13.62 7.92 -31.28
N THR A 273 13.10 8.87 -30.49
CA THR A 273 12.50 8.53 -29.19
C THR A 273 11.09 7.99 -29.41
N PHE A 274 10.92 6.69 -29.22
CA PHE A 274 9.61 6.04 -29.27
C PHE A 274 8.87 6.16 -27.94
N LEU A 275 7.58 6.51 -27.99
CA LEU A 275 6.71 6.45 -26.83
C LEU A 275 6.53 4.99 -26.42
N LYS A 276 6.82 4.71 -25.14
CA LYS A 276 6.68 3.36 -24.58
C LYS A 276 5.19 3.04 -24.39
N PRO A 277 4.60 2.04 -25.07
CA PRO A 277 3.16 1.76 -25.01
C PRO A 277 2.76 1.00 -23.74
N TYR A 278 3.69 0.75 -22.82
CA TYR A 278 3.47 -0.02 -21.60
C TYR A 278 4.20 0.57 -20.40
N SER A 279 3.69 0.30 -19.20
CA SER A 279 4.31 0.68 -17.94
C SER A 279 4.66 -0.57 -17.13
N ILE A 280 5.83 -0.56 -16.47
CA ILE A 280 6.23 -1.63 -15.55
C ILE A 280 6.11 -1.08 -14.14
N SER A 281 5.32 -1.78 -13.31
CA SER A 281 5.12 -1.46 -11.89
C SER A 281 6.45 -1.45 -11.12
N MET A 282 6.51 -0.64 -10.06
CA MET A 282 7.71 -0.34 -9.24
C MET A 282 8.79 0.39 -10.07
N GLY A 283 9.12 1.63 -9.73
CA GLY A 283 10.21 2.35 -10.41
C GLY A 283 11.58 1.71 -10.13
N LYS A 284 12.61 2.13 -10.88
CA LYS A 284 13.99 1.83 -10.45
C LYS A 284 14.30 2.70 -9.22
N PRO A 285 15.10 2.22 -8.25
CA PRO A 285 15.53 3.05 -7.12
C PRO A 285 16.18 4.34 -7.62
N LEU A 286 15.90 5.46 -6.97
CA LEU A 286 16.47 6.76 -7.36
C LEU A 286 18.00 6.73 -7.39
N SER A 287 18.64 5.95 -6.50
CA SER A 287 20.09 5.72 -6.48
C SER A 287 20.67 5.06 -7.74
N THR A 288 19.84 4.47 -8.60
CA THR A 288 20.31 3.92 -9.89
C THR A 288 20.44 4.96 -10.99
N TYR A 289 19.91 6.16 -10.78
CA TYR A 289 20.04 7.26 -11.74
C TYR A 289 21.40 7.95 -11.54
N PRO A 290 22.21 8.14 -12.59
CA PRO A 290 23.60 8.59 -12.46
C PRO A 290 23.77 9.86 -11.62
N LEU A 291 22.92 10.87 -11.82
CA LEU A 291 22.98 12.13 -11.09
C LEU A 291 22.76 11.94 -9.57
N ILE A 292 21.78 11.10 -9.21
CA ILE A 292 21.43 10.83 -7.82
C ILE A 292 22.49 9.93 -7.18
N HIS A 293 23.01 8.96 -7.92
CA HIS A 293 24.11 8.11 -7.48
C HIS A 293 25.36 8.94 -7.13
N ILE A 294 25.72 9.89 -7.99
CA ILE A 294 26.84 10.82 -7.74
C ILE A 294 26.57 11.64 -6.48
N ALA A 295 25.37 12.20 -6.33
CA ALA A 295 25.01 12.98 -5.15
C ALA A 295 25.08 12.16 -3.85
N ILE A 296 24.61 10.91 -3.86
CA ILE A 296 24.70 10.00 -2.70
C ILE A 296 26.16 9.71 -2.36
N ASN A 297 27.01 9.43 -3.36
CA ASN A 297 28.42 9.16 -3.16
C ASN A 297 29.21 10.36 -2.61
N LEU A 298 28.75 11.59 -2.84
CA LEU A 298 29.36 12.79 -2.26
C LEU A 298 28.98 13.01 -0.79
N LEU A 299 27.91 12.36 -0.31
CA LEU A 299 27.41 12.48 1.07
C LEU A 299 27.85 11.33 1.99
N SER A 300 28.37 10.24 1.41
CA SER A 300 28.93 9.07 2.12
C SER A 300 30.40 9.26 2.45
#